data_AF-A0A662CKM9-F1
#
_entry.id   AF-A0A662CKM9-F1
#
_cell.length_a   1.000
_cell.length_b   1.000
_cell.length_c   1.000
_cell.angle_alpha   90.00
_cell.angle_beta   90.00
_cell.angle_gamma   90.00
#
_symmetry.space_group_name_H-M   'P 1'
#
loop_
_entity.id
_entity.type
_entity.pdbx_description
1 polymer ?
#
loop_
_entity_poly.entity_id
_entity_poly.type
_entity_poly.pdbx_seq_one_letter_code
_entity_poly.pdbx_strand_id
1 'polypeptide(L)'
;MKNKKIIILFTLLLSMGLFTRVTSQEPADKMVLNLQGAVDHALAFNKSLKNARLEVERSRARNWEAISQGLPQVDGGMDYSSFFNYQMEFNFGMGGDSPFGPED
;
A
#
# COMPACT_ATOMS: atom_id res chain seq x y z
N MET A 1 -23.26 -34.74 -27.36
CA MET A 1 -23.44 -34.76 -25.88
C MET A 1 -22.80 -33.58 -25.13
N LYS A 2 -21.72 -32.95 -25.62
CA LYS A 2 -21.04 -31.82 -24.96
C LYS A 2 -21.96 -30.61 -24.70
N ASN A 3 -22.81 -30.25 -25.66
CA ASN A 3 -23.66 -29.05 -25.59
C ASN A 3 -24.83 -29.24 -24.62
N LYS A 4 -25.35 -30.46 -24.51
CA LYS A 4 -26.40 -30.82 -23.54
C LYS A 4 -25.88 -30.74 -22.09
N LYS A 5 -24.61 -31.12 -21.85
CA LYS A 5 -23.97 -30.98 -20.54
C LYS A 5 -23.80 -29.51 -20.12
N ILE A 6 -23.48 -28.63 -21.07
CA ILE A 6 -23.39 -27.17 -20.82
C ILE A 6 -24.76 -26.59 -20.49
N ILE A 7 -25.81 -26.98 -21.23
CA ILE A 7 -27.17 -26.54 -20.95
C ILE A 7 -27.62 -27.00 -19.56
N ILE A 8 -27.36 -28.26 -19.20
CA ILE A 8 -27.69 -28.82 -17.88
C ILE A 8 -26.93 -28.09 -16.76
N LEU A 9 -25.65 -27.78 -16.96
CA LEU A 9 -24.84 -27.05 -15.98
C LEU A 9 -25.39 -25.63 -15.76
N PHE A 10 -25.80 -24.96 -16.84
CA PHE A 10 -26.37 -23.61 -16.76
C PHE A 10 -27.74 -23.60 -16.09
N THR A 11 -28.58 -24.63 -16.35
CA THR A 11 -29.89 -24.76 -15.67
C THR A 11 -29.73 -25.06 -14.19
N LEU A 12 -28.73 -25.88 -13.83
CA LEU A 12 -28.42 -26.17 -12.43
C LEU A 12 -27.98 -24.92 -11.68
N LEU A 13 -27.10 -24.11 -12.28
CA LEU A 13 -26.60 -22.87 -11.69
C LEU A 13 -27.73 -21.85 -11.46
N LEU A 14 -28.64 -21.72 -12.43
CA LEU A 14 -29.79 -20.81 -12.35
C LEU A 14 -30.79 -21.26 -11.27
N SER A 15 -31.01 -22.58 -11.14
CA SER A 15 -31.93 -23.13 -10.14
C SER A 15 -31.44 -22.91 -8.70
N MET A 16 -30.11 -22.87 -8.49
CA MET A 16 -29.51 -22.66 -7.17
C MET A 16 -29.76 -21.24 -6.64
N GLY A 17 -29.88 -20.24 -7.52
CA GLY A 17 -30.21 -18.85 -7.16
C GLY A 17 -31.68 -18.62 -6.82
N LEU A 18 -32.59 -19.54 -7.18
CA LEU A 18 -34.02 -19.42 -6.88
C LEU A 18 -34.40 -19.96 -5.48
N PHE A 19 -33.51 -20.75 -4.85
CA PHE A 19 -33.73 -21.30 -3.51
C PHE A 19 -33.26 -20.40 -2.37
N THR A 20 -32.52 -19.32 -2.66
CA THR A 20 -32.22 -18.30 -1.65
C THR A 20 -33.48 -17.45 -1.44
N ARG A 21 -34.30 -17.85 -0.47
CA ARG A 21 -35.43 -17.02 -0.01
C ARG A 21 -34.87 -15.69 0.46
N VAL A 22 -35.25 -14.61 -0.21
CA VAL A 22 -35.03 -13.24 0.22
C VAL A 22 -35.94 -13.00 1.44
N THR A 23 -35.48 -13.42 2.62
CA THR A 23 -36.03 -12.99 3.91
C THR A 23 -35.14 -11.88 4.44
N SER A 24 -35.18 -10.70 3.82
CA SER A 24 -34.36 -9.56 4.27
C SER A 24 -35.13 -8.25 4.23
N GLN A 25 -36.43 -8.31 4.51
CA GLN A 25 -37.19 -7.13 4.91
C GLN A 25 -38.05 -7.54 6.10
N GLU A 26 -37.41 -7.68 7.27
CA GLU A 26 -38.14 -7.30 8.48
C GLU A 26 -38.61 -5.86 8.24
N PRO A 27 -39.91 -5.55 8.40
CA PRO A 27 -40.37 -4.18 8.33
C PRO A 27 -39.50 -3.42 9.32
N ALA A 28 -38.82 -2.37 8.86
CA ALA A 28 -37.95 -1.56 9.70
C ALA A 28 -38.73 -1.17 10.94
N ASP A 29 -38.54 -1.94 12.01
CA ASP A 29 -39.12 -1.67 13.30
C ASP A 29 -38.48 -0.35 13.65
N LYS A 30 -39.28 0.71 13.54
CA LYS A 30 -38.79 2.09 13.60
C LYS A 30 -37.90 2.13 14.82
N MET A 31 -36.59 2.29 14.64
CA MET A 31 -35.68 2.45 15.76
C MET A 31 -36.13 3.72 16.47
N VAL A 32 -37.03 3.58 17.44
CA VAL A 32 -37.45 4.65 18.33
C VAL A 32 -36.33 4.79 19.34
N LEU A 33 -35.22 5.35 18.88
CA LEU A 33 -34.15 5.79 19.76
C LEU A 33 -34.76 6.90 20.61
N ASN A 34 -34.96 6.62 21.90
CA ASN A 34 -35.18 7.68 22.89
C ASN A 34 -34.04 8.71 22.74
N LEU A 35 -34.31 10.00 22.96
CA LEU A 35 -33.36 11.09 22.72
C LEU A 35 -31.98 10.80 23.31
N GLN A 36 -31.95 10.18 24.50
CA GLN A 36 -30.73 9.76 25.17
C GLN A 36 -29.96 8.68 24.38
N GLY A 37 -30.65 7.65 23.88
CA GLY A 37 -30.05 6.60 23.06
C GLY A 37 -29.57 7.10 21.69
N ALA A 38 -30.22 8.12 21.13
CA ALA A 38 -29.75 8.78 19.91
C ALA A 38 -28.45 9.58 20.17
N VAL A 39 -28.35 10.26 21.31
CA VAL A 39 -27.13 10.98 21.72
C VAL A 39 -25.98 10.01 21.99
N ASP A 40 -26.24 8.92 22.72
CA ASP A 40 -25.22 7.93 23.06
C ASP A 40 -24.74 7.18 21.81
N HIS A 41 -25.65 6.82 20.91
CA HIS A 41 -25.30 6.22 19.61
C HIS A 41 -24.52 7.21 18.73
N ALA A 42 -24.93 8.48 18.70
CA ALA A 42 -24.18 9.51 17.99
C ALA A 42 -22.77 9.61 18.55
N LEU A 43 -22.57 9.73 19.87
CA LEU A 43 -21.24 9.80 20.49
C LEU A 43 -20.39 8.54 20.22
N ALA A 44 -20.98 7.34 20.31
CA ALA A 44 -20.27 6.08 20.13
C ALA A 44 -19.85 5.81 18.67
N PHE A 45 -20.69 6.15 17.70
CA PHE A 45 -20.45 5.89 16.28
C PHE A 45 -20.03 7.13 15.48
N ASN A 46 -19.82 8.29 16.13
CA ASN A 46 -19.33 9.48 15.47
C ASN A 46 -17.89 9.23 14.99
N LYS A 47 -17.75 9.03 13.68
CA LYS A 47 -16.47 8.88 12.99
C LYS A 47 -15.53 10.07 13.27
N SER A 48 -16.05 11.27 13.46
CA SER A 48 -15.27 12.45 13.85
C SER A 48 -14.63 12.26 15.23
N LEU A 49 -15.37 11.75 16.21
CA LEU A 49 -14.85 11.50 17.56
C LEU A 49 -13.78 10.39 17.56
N LYS A 50 -14.00 9.33 16.78
CA LYS A 50 -13.02 8.27 16.56
C LYS A 50 -11.76 8.79 15.86
N ASN A 51 -11.93 9.63 14.83
CA ASN A 51 -10.83 10.25 14.11
C ASN A 51 -10.04 11.20 15.02
N ALA A 52 -10.71 11.99 15.87
CA ALA A 52 -10.06 12.85 16.85
C ALA A 52 -9.21 12.04 17.86
N ARG A 53 -9.72 10.89 18.34
CA ARG A 53 -8.91 9.98 19.18
C ARG A 53 -7.67 9.46 18.45
N LEU A 54 -7.83 9.01 17.21
CA LEU A 54 -6.72 8.54 16.37
C LEU A 54 -5.70 9.66 16.08
N GLU A 55 -6.16 10.90 15.96
CA GLU A 55 -5.29 12.05 15.75
C GLU A 55 -4.46 12.40 16.98
N VAL A 56 -5.03 12.25 18.19
CA VAL A 56 -4.26 12.37 19.44
C VAL A 56 -3.19 11.29 19.53
N GLU A 57 -3.53 10.05 19.20
CA GLU A 57 -2.57 8.93 19.21
C GLU A 57 -1.47 9.13 18.16
N ARG A 58 -1.82 9.58 16.95
CA ARG A 58 -0.86 9.96 15.91
C ARG A 58 0.05 11.09 16.39
N SER A 59 -0.49 12.08 17.08
CA SER A 59 0.31 13.18 17.64
C SER A 59 1.31 12.70 18.68
N ARG A 60 0.88 11.77 19.55
CA ARG A 60 1.78 11.10 20.49
C ARG A 60 2.89 10.34 19.75
N ALA A 61 2.54 9.53 18.75
CA ALA A 61 3.52 8.78 17.96
C ALA A 61 4.55 9.71 17.29
N ARG A 62 4.12 10.83 16.70
CA ARG A 62 5.04 11.86 16.15
C ARG A 62 6.01 12.42 17.19
N ASN A 63 5.55 12.63 18.42
CA ASN A 63 6.44 13.08 19.49
C ASN A 63 7.49 12.01 19.81
N TRP A 64 7.11 10.73 19.84
CA TRP A 64 8.05 9.62 20.03
C TRP A 64 9.02 9.46 18.86
N GLU A 65 8.58 9.66 17.61
CA GLU A 65 9.46 9.72 16.43
C GLU A 65 10.47 10.85 16.57
N ALA A 66 10.04 12.07 16.94
CA ALA A 66 10.92 13.21 17.15
C ALA A 66 11.94 12.97 18.27
N ILE A 67 11.54 12.34 19.37
CA ILE A 67 12.46 11.93 20.45
C ILE A 67 13.44 10.87 19.95
N SER A 68 12.97 9.89 19.19
CA SER A 68 13.80 8.80 18.65
C SER A 68 14.83 9.31 17.65
N GLN A 69 14.50 10.32 16.85
CA GLN A 69 15.46 10.99 15.95
C GLN A 69 16.61 11.65 16.71
N GLY A 70 16.41 12.03 17.98
CA GLY A 70 17.46 12.56 18.84
C GLY A 70 18.37 11.50 19.48
N LEU A 71 18.02 10.22 19.38
CA LEU A 71 18.81 9.11 19.91
C LEU A 71 19.75 8.54 18.83
N PRO A 72 20.92 8.01 19.21
CA PRO A 72 21.76 7.24 18.26
C PRO A 72 20.98 6.07 17.68
N GLN A 73 20.87 6.02 16.35
CA GLN A 73 20.24 4.94 15.61
C GLN A 73 21.31 3.94 15.16
N VAL A 74 20.97 2.64 15.15
CA VAL A 74 21.84 1.57 14.64
C VAL A 74 21.14 0.95 13.44
N ASP A 75 21.65 1.25 12.25
CA ASP A 75 21.14 0.72 10.98
C ASP A 75 22.13 -0.28 10.38
N GLY A 76 21.62 -1.45 9.97
CA GLY A 76 22.39 -2.49 9.30
C GLY A 76 22.03 -2.58 7.82
N GLY A 77 22.97 -2.30 6.93
CA GLY A 77 22.83 -2.45 5.49
C GLY A 77 23.90 -3.41 4.93
N MET A 78 23.54 -4.19 3.92
CA MET A 78 24.49 -5.03 3.16
C MET A 78 24.35 -4.70 1.69
N ASP A 79 25.33 -3.98 1.15
CA ASP A 79 25.36 -3.58 -0.25
C ASP A 79 26.46 -4.35 -0.99
N TYR A 80 26.11 -4.99 -2.11
CA TYR A 80 27.05 -5.65 -3.01
C TYR A 80 27.03 -4.93 -4.37
N SER A 81 28.14 -4.28 -4.73
CA SER A 81 28.32 -3.65 -6.04
C SER A 81 29.51 -4.28 -6.75
N SER A 82 29.28 -4.82 -7.95
CA SER A 82 30.31 -5.44 -8.79
C SER A 82 30.45 -4.66 -10.09
N PHE A 83 31.51 -3.87 -10.20
CA PHE A 83 31.89 -3.22 -11.44
C PHE A 83 32.77 -4.19 -12.24
N PHE A 84 32.18 -4.86 -13.22
CA PHE A 84 32.96 -5.70 -14.15
C PHE A 84 33.92 -4.80 -14.93
N ASN A 85 35.22 -5.00 -14.64
CA ASN A 85 36.42 -4.50 -15.31
C ASN A 85 36.19 -3.76 -16.65
N TYR A 86 35.70 -2.51 -16.60
CA TYR A 86 35.76 -1.61 -17.73
C TYR A 86 37.15 -0.97 -17.70
N GLN A 87 38.02 -1.42 -18.59
CA GLN A 87 39.22 -0.66 -18.96
C GLN A 87 38.75 0.53 -19.78
N MET A 88 38.61 1.69 -19.15
CA MET A 88 38.47 2.96 -19.85
C MET A 88 39.87 3.31 -20.38
N GLU A 89 40.22 2.80 -21.55
CA GLU A 89 41.40 3.24 -22.29
C GLU A 89 41.10 4.64 -22.86
N PHE A 90 41.48 5.68 -22.12
CA PHE A 90 41.50 7.03 -22.64
C PHE A 90 42.74 7.22 -23.51
N ASN A 91 42.64 6.84 -24.78
CA ASN A 91 43.62 7.26 -25.78
C ASN A 91 43.37 8.72 -26.16
N PHE A 92 44.05 9.65 -25.48
CA PHE A 92 44.24 10.99 -26.01
C PHE A 92 45.28 10.89 -27.13
N GLY A 93 44.80 10.86 -28.38
CA GLY A 93 45.62 10.77 -29.59
C GLY A 93 46.55 11.96 -29.82
N MET A 94 47.51 12.17 -28.92
CA MET A 94 48.70 12.97 -29.17
C MET A 94 49.79 12.03 -29.71
N GLY A 95 49.58 11.57 -30.94
CA GLY A 95 50.63 10.99 -31.76
C GLY A 95 51.65 12.08 -32.04
N GLY A 96 52.88 11.88 -31.55
CA GLY A 96 53.98 12.80 -31.76
C GLY A 96 54.43 12.81 -33.21
N ASP A 97 54.49 14.01 -33.77
CA ASP A 97 55.55 14.47 -34.66
C ASP A 97 55.77 15.96 -34.35
N SER A 98 56.67 16.23 -33.40
CA SER A 98 57.17 17.58 -33.15
C SER A 98 58.49 17.77 -33.90
N PRO A 99 58.62 18.77 -34.79
CA PRO A 99 59.76 18.92 -35.70
C PRO A 99 61.01 19.54 -35.05
N PHE A 100 61.18 19.41 -33.74
CA PHE A 100 62.30 20.00 -32.99
C PHE A 100 62.85 18.97 -31.99
N GLY A 101 63.66 18.04 -32.48
CA GLY A 101 64.63 17.28 -31.69
C GLY A 101 66.03 17.82 -31.92
N PRO A 102 66.96 17.73 -30.95
CA PRO A 102 68.33 18.24 -31.13
C PRO A 102 69.04 17.48 -32.26
N GLU A 103 69.70 18.22 -33.14
CA GLU A 103 70.57 17.68 -34.21
C GLU A 103 71.84 17.09 -33.61
N ASP A 104 72.06 15.79 -33.83
CA ASP A 104 73.36 15.12 -33.81
C ASP A 104 73.57 14.41 -35.17
#